data_AF-A0A942FHX9-F1
#
_entry.id   AF-A0A942FHX9-F1
#
_cell.length_a   1.000
_cell.length_b   1.000
_cell.length_c   1.000
_cell.angle_alpha   90.00
_cell.angle_beta   90.00
_cell.angle_gamma   90.00
#
_symmetry.space_group_name_H-M   'P 1'
#
loop_
_entity.id
_entity.type
_entity.pdbx_description
1 polymer ?
#
loop_
_entity_poly.entity_id
_entity_poly.type
_entity_poly.pdbx_seq_one_letter_code
_entity_poly.pdbx_strand_id
1 'polypeptide(L)' 'MRLIAETAYFKAEKREFAGGSELGDWIEAEAEIDALLGTCGASQLQQ' A
#
# COMPACT_ATOMS: atom_id res chain seq x y z
N MET A 1 0.37 6.41 9.10
CA MET A 1 0.41 5.58 7.88
C MET A 1 0.68 4.12 8.24
N ARG A 2 -0.27 3.44 8.92
CA ARG A 2 -0.06 2.05 9.37
C ARG A 2 -0.27 1.05 8.22
N LEU A 3 -1.35 1.23 7.47
CA LEU A 3 -1.72 0.40 6.31
C LEU A 3 -0.64 0.35 5.23
N ILE A 4 -0.05 1.50 4.87
CA ILE A 4 1.03 1.57 3.88
C ILE A 4 2.25 0.77 4.34
N ALA A 5 2.65 0.94 5.60
CA ALA A 5 3.80 0.23 6.16
C ALA A 5 3.55 -1.29 6.25
N GLU A 6 2.33 -1.71 6.61
CA GLU A 6 1.92 -3.12 6.62
C GLU A 6 1.95 -3.72 5.20
N THR A 7 1.38 -3.03 4.20
CA THR A 7 1.42 -3.47 2.80
C THR A 7 2.84 -3.56 2.25
N ALA A 8 3.68 -2.56 2.52
CA ALA A 8 5.10 -2.58 2.13
C ALA A 8 5.85 -3.73 2.81
N TYR A 9 5.57 -4.00 4.08
CA TYR A 9 6.16 -5.12 4.82
C TYR A 9 5.77 -6.47 4.20
N PHE A 10 4.49 -6.69 3.88
CA PHE A 10 4.04 -7.91 3.20
C PHE A 10 4.66 -8.07 1.81
N LYS A 11 4.84 -6.98 1.06
CA LYS A 11 5.51 -7.00 -0.25
C LYS A 11 6.98 -7.42 -0.11
N ALA A 12 7.70 -6.82 0.84
CA ALA A 12 9.07 -7.19 1.14
C ALA A 12 9.17 -8.66 1.61
N GLU A 13 8.27 -9.13 2.48
CA GLU A 13 8.21 -10.52 2.95
C GLU A 13 8.03 -11.51 1.78
N LYS A 14 7.15 -11.21 0.82
CA LYS A 14 6.96 -12.06 -0.38
C LYS A 14 8.19 -12.14 -1.28
N ARG A 15 9.13 -11.20 -1.14
CA ARG A 15 10.43 -11.19 -1.83
C ARG A 15 11.57 -11.64 -0.93
N GLU A 16 11.27 -12.25 0.21
CA GLU A 16 12.26 -12.69 1.20
C GLU A 16 13.17 -11.53 1.68
N PHE A 17 12.61 -10.32 1.70
CA PHE A 17 13.31 -9.07 2.01
C PHE A 17 14.52 -8.83 1.10
N ALA A 18 14.40 -9.14 -0.20
CA ALA A 18 15.41 -8.81 -1.20
C ALA A 18 15.75 -7.32 -1.17
N GLY A 19 16.99 -7.00 -0.76
CA GLY A 19 17.47 -5.62 -0.63
C GLY A 19 17.45 -4.85 -1.95
N GLY A 20 17.30 -3.53 -1.85
CA GLY A 20 17.23 -2.62 -3.00
C GLY A 20 15.82 -2.43 -3.57
N SER A 21 14.81 -3.09 -3.00
CA SER A 21 13.40 -2.89 -3.37
C SER A 21 12.60 -2.10 -2.34
N GLU A 22 13.19 -1.76 -1.18
CA GLU A 22 12.47 -1.18 -0.03
C GLU A 22 11.68 0.09 -0.39
N LEU A 23 12.30 0.98 -1.17
CA LEU A 23 11.65 2.21 -1.62
C LEU A 23 10.55 1.93 -2.64
N GLY A 24 10.74 0.95 -3.52
CA GLY A 24 9.73 0.54 -4.49
C GLY A 24 8.52 -0.08 -3.82
N ASP A 25 8.74 -0.95 -2.83
CA ASP A 25 7.67 -1.60 -2.05
C ASP A 25 6.83 -0.57 -1.29
N TRP A 26 7.45 0.50 -0.79
CA TRP A 26 6.76 1.62 -0.16
C TRP A 26 5.92 2.43 -1.16
N ILE A 27 6.48 2.80 -2.31
CA ILE A 27 5.75 3.58 -3.33
C ILE A 27 4.56 2.78 -3.87
N GLU A 28 4.74 1.49 -4.11
CA GLU A 28 3.64 0.61 -4.54
C GLU A 28 2.56 0.48 -3.46
N ALA A 29 2.95 0.34 -2.19
CA ALA A 29 2.02 0.27 -1.08
C ALA A 29 1.22 1.57 -0.92
N GLU A 30 1.87 2.73 -1.06
CA GLU A 30 1.17 4.03 -1.05
C GLU A 30 0.14 4.11 -2.17
N ALA A 31 0.52 3.78 -3.42
CA ALA A 31 -0.40 3.82 -4.56
C ALA A 31 -1.59 2.86 -4.38
N GLU A 32 -1.38 1.68 -3.81
CA GLU A 32 -2.45 0.70 -3.58
C GLU A 32 -3.43 1.18 -2.50
N ILE A 33 -2.93 1.70 -1.38
CA ILE A 33 -3.78 2.24 -0.31
C ILE A 33 -4.50 3.51 -0.77
N ASP A 34 -3.84 4.39 -1.51
CA ASP A 34 -4.46 5.58 -2.08
C ASP A 34 -5.57 5.23 -3.07
N ALA A 35 -5.35 4.23 -3.94
CA ALA A 35 -6.39 3.73 -4.84
C ALA A 35 -7.59 3.15 -4.08
N LEU A 36 -7.36 2.37 -3.01
CA LEU A 36 -8.41 1.81 -2.16
C LEU A 36 -9.20 2.89 -1.42
N LEU A 37 -8.51 3.90 -0.86
CA LEU A 37 -9.14 5.01 -0.15
C LEU A 37 -9.88 5.95 -1.13
N GLY A 38 -9.32 6.19 -2.31
CA GLY A 38 -9.92 7.00 -3.37
C GLY A 38 -11.18 6.35 -3.96
N THR A 39 -11.18 5.03 -4.14
CA THR A 39 -12.37 4.29 -4.60
C THR A 39 -13.42 4.09 -3.50
N CYS A 40 -13.01 3.97 -2.23
CA CYS A 40 -13.91 3.87 -1.10
C CYS A 40 -14.57 5.22 -0.73
N GLY A 41 -13.83 6.33 -0.84
CA GLY A 41 -14.34 7.68 -0.55
C GLY A 41 -15.38 8.19 -1.55
N ALA A 42 -15.26 7.80 -2.83
CA ALA A 42 -16.22 8.18 -3.86
C ALA A 42 -17.56 7.42 -3.78
N SER A 43 -17.56 6.24 -3.15
CA SER A 43 -18.73 5.34 -3.11
C SER A 43 -19.53 5.44 -1.80
N GLN A 44 -19.02 6.12 -0.77
CA GLN A 44 -19.59 6.11 0.58
C GLN A 44 -20.23 7.45 1.04
N LEU A 45 -20.34 8.44 0.15
CA LEU A 45 -21.00 9.73 0.41
C LEU A 45 -22.41 9.85 -0.19
N GLN A 46 -23.10 8.72 -0.38
CA GLN A 46 -24.54 8.70 -0.68
C GLN A 46 -25.28 7.92 0.39
N GLN A 47 -25.47 8.51 1.58
CA GLN A 47 -26.56 8.17 2.50
C GLN A 47 -27.01 9.43 3.23
#